data_AF-I0HJU3-F1
#
_entry.id   AF-I0HJU3-F1
#
_cell.length_a   1.000
_cell.length_b   1.000
_cell.length_c   1.000
_cell.angle_alpha   90.00
_cell.angle_beta   90.00
_cell.angle_gamma   90.00
#
_symmetry.space_group_name_H-M   'P 1'
#
loop_
_entity.id
_entity.type
_entity.pdbx_description
1 polymer ?
#
loop_
_entity_poly.entity_id
_entity_poly.type
_entity_poly.pdbx_seq_one_letter_code
_entity_poly.pdbx_strand_id
1 'polypeptide(L)'
;MVLAGGAARRMGGADKPTLPVAGQSMLTRVLAAVHDADPRVVVGRVPADLPVAVHVTREEPPGGGPVAAAAAGLALVPDSVTYTALLAADLPFLTGEAIDVLRLTMESAPMEGAVYRDAEGHLQVLCGVWRTKALRAALDRLAEERGGLDGAPVRSLLEKVRVVEVSWRRPGPPPWFDCDTDDDLRTAEEWAR
;
A
#
# COMPACT_ATOMS: atom_id res chain seq x y z
N MET A 1 -4.29 -2.85 -4.72
CA MET A 1 -2.94 -3.36 -5.02
C MET A 1 -2.07 -3.28 -3.79
N VAL A 2 -1.23 -4.29 -3.58
CA VAL A 2 -0.38 -4.44 -2.40
C VAL A 2 1.08 -4.51 -2.84
N LEU A 3 1.92 -3.62 -2.32
CA LEU A 3 3.35 -3.60 -2.56
C LEU A 3 4.04 -4.50 -1.53
N ALA A 4 4.38 -5.71 -1.95
CA ALA A 4 5.14 -6.69 -1.18
C ALA A 4 6.64 -6.66 -1.55
N GLY A 5 7.11 -5.48 -1.96
CA GLY A 5 8.49 -5.25 -2.39
C GLY A 5 9.23 -4.36 -1.39
N GLY A 6 10.36 -4.86 -0.90
CA GLY A 6 11.29 -4.12 -0.07
C GLY A 6 12.59 -4.91 0.04
N ALA A 7 13.73 -4.22 0.11
CA ALA A 7 14.99 -4.91 0.38
C ALA A 7 14.91 -5.48 1.80
N ALA A 8 14.60 -6.77 1.92
CA ALA A 8 14.64 -7.56 3.14
C ALA A 8 16.07 -7.71 3.71
N ARG A 9 16.83 -6.61 3.75
CA ARG A 9 18.20 -6.55 4.25
C ARG A 9 18.26 -6.42 5.77
N ARG A 10 17.17 -6.03 6.43
CA ARG A 10 17.16 -5.70 7.87
C ARG A 10 16.52 -6.74 8.80
N MET A 11 15.88 -7.80 8.28
CA MET A 11 15.24 -8.86 9.09
C MET A 11 15.70 -10.26 8.66
N GLY A 12 17.01 -10.52 8.74
CA GLY A 12 17.58 -11.87 8.60
C GLY A 12 17.39 -12.57 7.24
N GLY A 13 16.95 -11.87 6.18
CA GLY A 13 16.67 -12.45 4.86
C GLY A 13 15.28 -13.10 4.72
N ALA A 14 14.43 -13.03 5.75
CA ALA A 14 13.03 -13.45 5.66
C ALA A 14 12.20 -12.44 4.85
N ASP A 15 11.22 -12.94 4.10
CA ASP A 15 10.28 -12.09 3.36
C ASP A 15 9.29 -11.43 4.34
N LYS A 16 9.56 -10.18 4.72
CA LYS A 16 8.89 -9.47 5.82
C LYS A 16 7.37 -9.60 5.82
N PRO A 17 6.66 -9.42 4.69
CA PRO A 17 5.19 -9.48 4.65
C PRO A 17 4.60 -10.86 4.98
N THR A 18 5.41 -11.91 4.94
CA THR A 18 5.01 -13.27 5.30
C THR A 18 5.13 -13.55 6.79
N LEU A 19 5.82 -12.69 7.55
CA LEU A 19 5.94 -12.83 8.99
C LEU A 19 4.57 -12.63 9.66
N PRO A 20 4.21 -13.50 10.63
CA PRO A 20 2.95 -13.39 11.33
C PRO A 20 2.98 -12.29 12.38
N VAL A 21 1.83 -11.62 12.55
CA VAL A 21 1.48 -10.87 13.76
C VAL A 21 0.23 -11.52 14.33
N ALA A 22 0.24 -11.93 15.60
CA ALA A 22 -0.83 -12.71 16.23
C ALA A 22 -1.28 -13.91 15.38
N GLY A 23 -0.32 -14.66 14.85
CA GLY A 23 -0.55 -15.92 14.14
C GLY A 23 -1.02 -15.81 12.68
N GLN A 24 -1.15 -14.59 12.11
CA GLN A 24 -1.52 -14.39 10.71
C GLN A 24 -0.52 -13.48 9.99
N SER A 25 -0.08 -13.88 8.79
CA SER A 25 0.84 -13.08 7.97
C SER A 25 0.26 -11.70 7.67
N MET A 26 1.11 -10.67 7.69
CA MET A 26 0.70 -9.30 7.38
C MET A 26 0.11 -9.16 5.97
N LEU A 27 0.71 -9.80 4.95
CA LEU A 27 0.18 -9.79 3.59
C LEU A 27 -1.26 -10.33 3.53
N THR A 28 -1.54 -11.44 4.21
CA THR A 28 -2.91 -11.99 4.27
C THR A 28 -3.87 -11.04 4.98
N ARG A 29 -3.44 -10.34 6.04
CA ARG A 29 -4.26 -9.29 6.70
C ARG A 29 -4.58 -8.14 5.74
N VAL A 30 -3.57 -7.63 5.03
CA VAL A 30 -3.74 -6.54 4.06
C VAL A 30 -4.69 -6.96 2.94
N LEU A 31 -4.57 -8.18 2.41
CA LEU A 31 -5.47 -8.69 1.37
C LEU A 31 -6.90 -8.91 1.88
N ALA A 32 -7.07 -9.29 3.15
CA ALA A 32 -8.39 -9.39 3.77
C ALA A 32 -9.04 -8.02 3.97
N ALA A 33 -8.26 -6.96 4.21
CA ALA A 33 -8.78 -5.59 4.30
C ALA A 33 -9.39 -5.08 2.98
N VAL A 34 -8.99 -5.64 1.84
CA VAL A 34 -9.51 -5.32 0.50
C VAL A 34 -10.23 -6.53 -0.13
N HIS A 35 -11.02 -7.25 0.67
CA HIS A 35 -11.70 -8.48 0.24
C HIS A 35 -12.63 -8.33 -0.97
N ASP A 36 -13.18 -7.13 -1.18
CA ASP A 36 -14.10 -6.76 -2.25
C ASP A 36 -13.37 -6.18 -3.49
N ALA A 37 -12.06 -6.02 -3.43
CA ALA A 37 -11.28 -5.50 -4.56
C ALA A 37 -11.18 -6.54 -5.68
N ASP A 38 -11.47 -6.10 -6.91
CA ASP A 38 -11.27 -6.89 -8.12
C ASP A 38 -10.72 -5.98 -9.24
N PRO A 39 -9.49 -6.24 -9.76
CA PRO A 39 -8.57 -7.31 -9.36
C PRO A 39 -7.79 -7.01 -8.07
N ARG A 40 -7.37 -8.08 -7.38
CA ARG A 40 -6.29 -8.00 -6.37
C ARG A 40 -4.95 -8.21 -7.04
N VAL A 41 -4.08 -7.19 -6.94
CA VAL A 41 -2.72 -7.22 -7.50
C VAL A 41 -1.71 -7.12 -6.37
N VAL A 42 -0.74 -8.03 -6.35
CA VAL A 42 0.45 -7.96 -5.49
C VAL A 42 1.68 -7.68 -6.34
N VAL A 43 2.49 -6.72 -5.93
CA VAL A 43 3.75 -6.36 -6.59
C VAL A 43 4.90 -6.81 -5.71
N GLY A 44 5.66 -7.80 -6.16
CA GLY A 44 6.69 -8.46 -5.35
C GLY A 44 6.47 -9.96 -5.28
N ARG A 45 6.92 -10.57 -4.17
CA ARG A 45 6.81 -12.01 -3.95
C ARG A 45 5.53 -12.33 -3.16
N VAL A 46 4.98 -13.52 -3.43
CA VAL A 46 3.84 -14.07 -2.67
C VAL A 46 4.15 -15.51 -2.25
N PRO A 47 3.66 -15.96 -1.08
CA PRO A 47 3.67 -17.38 -0.71
C PRO A 47 2.87 -18.22 -1.71
N ALA A 48 3.27 -19.49 -1.87
CA ALA A 48 2.58 -20.42 -2.76
C ALA A 48 1.17 -20.81 -2.27
N ASP A 49 0.93 -20.71 -0.97
CA ASP A 49 -0.28 -21.12 -0.25
C ASP A 49 -1.16 -19.93 0.16
N LEU A 50 -1.04 -18.80 -0.53
CA LEU A 50 -1.87 -17.62 -0.25
C LEU A 50 -3.37 -17.97 -0.36
N PRO A 51 -4.20 -17.65 0.65
CA PRO A 51 -5.58 -18.13 0.72
C PRO A 51 -6.54 -17.45 -0.26
N VAL A 52 -6.06 -16.51 -1.07
CA VAL A 52 -6.84 -15.71 -2.01
C VAL A 52 -6.16 -15.60 -3.35
N ALA A 53 -6.95 -15.60 -4.43
CA ALA A 53 -6.43 -15.39 -5.78
C ALA A 53 -5.98 -13.94 -5.96
N VAL A 54 -4.75 -13.78 -6.48
CA VAL A 54 -4.13 -12.48 -6.78
C VAL A 54 -3.40 -12.56 -8.11
N HIS A 55 -3.33 -11.43 -8.81
CA HIS A 55 -2.35 -11.24 -9.88
C HIS A 55 -1.02 -10.81 -9.27
N VAL A 56 0.07 -11.35 -9.78
CA VAL A 56 1.41 -11.06 -9.28
C VAL A 56 2.23 -10.40 -10.38
N THR A 57 2.93 -9.33 -10.03
CA THR A 57 3.87 -8.64 -10.92
C THR A 57 5.06 -8.12 -10.12
N ARG A 58 6.01 -7.49 -10.79
CA ARG A 58 7.19 -6.86 -10.19
C ARG A 58 7.60 -5.66 -11.02
N GLU A 59 8.13 -4.64 -10.36
CA GLU A 59 8.79 -3.53 -11.03
C GLU A 59 10.06 -3.95 -11.76
N GLU A 60 10.36 -3.23 -12.85
CA GLU A 60 11.57 -3.38 -13.65
C GLU A 60 12.32 -2.03 -13.73
N PRO A 61 13.60 -1.95 -13.33
CA PRO A 61 14.36 -3.02 -12.69
C PRO A 61 13.84 -3.38 -11.29
N PRO A 62 14.03 -4.63 -10.85
CA PRO A 62 13.70 -5.04 -9.49
C PRO A 62 14.32 -4.15 -8.41
N GLY A 63 13.52 -3.73 -7.44
CA GLY A 63 13.97 -2.85 -6.36
C GLY A 63 13.96 -1.36 -6.74
N GLY A 64 13.30 -0.98 -7.83
CA GLY A 64 13.15 0.42 -8.25
C GLY A 64 12.28 1.29 -7.35
N GLY A 65 11.79 0.74 -6.23
CA GLY A 65 11.11 1.46 -5.18
C GLY A 65 9.58 1.49 -5.34
N PRO A 66 8.88 2.07 -4.36
CA PRO A 66 7.42 2.02 -4.26
C PRO A 66 6.69 2.68 -5.43
N VAL A 67 7.26 3.72 -6.05
CA VAL A 67 6.65 4.38 -7.22
C VAL A 67 6.73 3.50 -8.45
N ALA A 68 7.88 2.87 -8.71
CA ALA A 68 8.03 1.91 -9.80
C ALA A 68 7.12 0.68 -9.59
N ALA A 69 7.01 0.20 -8.34
CA ALA A 69 6.10 -0.88 -7.98
C ALA A 69 4.62 -0.50 -8.16
N ALA A 70 4.23 0.72 -7.80
CA ALA A 70 2.89 1.24 -8.07
C ALA A 70 2.57 1.26 -9.58
N ALA A 71 3.51 1.68 -10.42
CA ALA A 71 3.31 1.64 -11.87
C ALA A 71 3.17 0.20 -12.40
N ALA A 72 4.04 -0.72 -11.96
CA ALA A 72 4.00 -2.12 -12.39
C ALA A 72 2.68 -2.81 -12.03
N GLY A 73 2.16 -2.58 -10.82
CA GLY A 73 0.88 -3.16 -10.43
C GLY A 73 -0.33 -2.47 -11.05
N LEU A 74 -0.27 -1.15 -11.29
CA LEU A 74 -1.36 -0.41 -11.95
C LEU A 74 -1.49 -0.78 -13.43
N ALA A 75 -0.45 -1.31 -14.06
CA ALA A 75 -0.52 -1.89 -15.40
C ALA A 75 -1.44 -3.12 -15.49
N LEU A 76 -1.70 -3.80 -14.37
CA LEU A 76 -2.64 -4.92 -14.28
C LEU A 76 -4.06 -4.50 -13.84
N VAL A 77 -4.28 -3.23 -13.52
CA VAL A 77 -5.58 -2.71 -13.12
C VAL A 77 -6.32 -2.17 -14.35
N PRO A 78 -7.51 -2.71 -14.70
CA PRO A 78 -8.29 -2.22 -15.84
C PRO A 78 -8.76 -0.78 -15.66
N ASP A 79 -8.92 -0.05 -16.77
CA ASP A 79 -9.40 1.34 -16.75
C ASP A 79 -10.87 1.51 -16.32
N SER A 80 -11.62 0.41 -16.24
CA SER A 80 -12.98 0.37 -15.68
C SER A 80 -12.98 0.47 -14.15
N VAL A 81 -11.85 0.17 -13.49
CA VAL A 81 -11.72 0.31 -12.04
C VAL A 81 -11.68 1.80 -11.70
N THR A 82 -12.60 2.24 -10.84
CA THR A 82 -12.72 3.66 -10.46
C THR A 82 -11.71 4.03 -9.37
N TYR A 83 -11.53 3.14 -8.40
CA TYR A 83 -10.69 3.35 -7.24
C TYR A 83 -9.66 2.24 -7.08
N THR A 84 -8.42 2.61 -6.78
CA THR A 84 -7.32 1.69 -6.47
C THR A 84 -6.84 1.96 -5.05
N ALA A 85 -6.92 0.98 -4.16
CA ALA A 85 -6.16 1.01 -2.92
C ALA A 85 -4.68 0.72 -3.22
N LEU A 86 -3.75 1.56 -2.75
CA LEU A 86 -2.31 1.36 -2.81
C LEU A 86 -1.79 1.13 -1.39
N LEU A 87 -1.37 -0.10 -1.12
CA LEU A 87 -1.11 -0.58 0.24
C LEU A 87 0.30 -1.16 0.35
N ALA A 88 1.01 -0.90 1.43
CA ALA A 88 2.17 -1.69 1.83
C ALA A 88 1.71 -3.06 2.35
N ALA A 89 2.55 -4.09 2.18
CA ALA A 89 2.19 -5.46 2.55
C ALA A 89 2.42 -5.80 4.03
N ASP A 90 3.14 -4.94 4.76
CA ASP A 90 3.59 -5.08 6.14
C ASP A 90 2.77 -4.23 7.11
N LEU A 91 1.45 -4.07 6.83
CA LEU A 91 0.51 -3.33 7.67
C LEU A 91 -0.33 -4.31 8.54
N PRO A 92 0.16 -4.75 9.72
CA PRO A 92 -0.51 -5.77 10.53
C PRO A 92 -1.88 -5.36 11.08
N PHE A 93 -2.17 -4.06 11.15
CA PHE A 93 -3.40 -3.52 11.74
C PHE A 93 -4.35 -2.90 10.72
N LEU A 94 -4.06 -3.03 9.43
CA LEU A 94 -4.96 -2.56 8.39
C LEU A 94 -6.25 -3.40 8.39
N THR A 95 -7.40 -2.72 8.41
CA THR A 95 -8.73 -3.35 8.41
C THR A 95 -9.56 -2.87 7.23
N GLY A 96 -10.60 -3.62 6.89
CA GLY A 96 -11.59 -3.19 5.87
C GLY A 96 -12.28 -1.89 6.26
N GLU A 97 -12.53 -1.67 7.56
CA GLU A 97 -13.10 -0.42 8.06
C GLU A 97 -12.18 0.79 7.79
N ALA A 98 -10.86 0.61 7.90
CA ALA A 98 -9.91 1.66 7.53
C ALA A 98 -9.98 1.97 6.02
N ILE A 99 -10.04 0.94 5.18
CA ILE A 99 -10.21 1.13 3.72
C ILE A 99 -11.54 1.83 3.40
N ASP A 100 -12.63 1.45 4.05
CA ASP A 100 -13.95 2.07 3.86
C ASP A 100 -13.95 3.55 4.23
N VAL A 101 -13.27 3.94 5.30
CA VAL A 101 -13.13 5.37 5.66
C VAL A 101 -12.46 6.15 4.53
N LEU A 102 -11.37 5.63 3.96
CA LEU A 102 -10.68 6.26 2.83
C LEU A 102 -11.57 6.32 1.58
N ARG A 103 -12.27 5.22 1.26
CA ARG A 103 -13.18 5.12 0.12
C ARG A 103 -14.35 6.10 0.21
N LEU A 104 -15.04 6.16 1.35
CA LEU A 104 -16.15 7.08 1.59
C LEU A 104 -15.69 8.55 1.53
N THR A 105 -14.48 8.84 2.00
CA THR A 105 -13.87 10.17 1.85
C THR A 105 -13.66 10.51 0.36
N MET A 106 -13.20 9.55 -0.44
CA MET A 106 -13.05 9.73 -1.89
C MET A 106 -14.36 9.89 -2.66
N GLU A 107 -15.46 9.34 -2.15
CA GLU A 107 -16.80 9.51 -2.72
C GLU A 107 -17.39 10.89 -2.42
N SER A 108 -17.00 11.49 -1.29
CA SER A 108 -17.52 12.78 -0.81
C SER A 108 -16.67 14.00 -1.21
N ALA A 109 -15.46 13.80 -1.75
CA ALA A 109 -14.56 14.88 -2.13
C ALA A 109 -14.09 14.78 -3.60
N PRO A 110 -13.96 15.92 -4.31
CA PRO A 110 -13.40 15.96 -5.67
C PRO A 110 -11.86 15.89 -5.66
N MET A 111 -11.31 14.99 -4.85
CA MET A 111 -9.86 14.73 -4.75
C MET A 111 -9.44 13.52 -5.57
N GLU A 112 -8.13 13.38 -5.74
CA GLU A 112 -7.49 12.34 -6.57
C GLU A 112 -6.98 11.16 -5.72
N GLY A 113 -6.73 11.38 -4.43
CA GLY A 113 -6.48 10.32 -3.45
C GLY A 113 -6.88 10.70 -2.03
N ALA A 114 -7.11 9.71 -1.19
CA ALA A 114 -7.31 9.82 0.24
C ALA A 114 -6.24 9.01 0.94
N VAL A 115 -5.55 9.64 1.89
CA VAL A 115 -4.47 9.02 2.66
C VAL A 115 -4.63 9.39 4.12
N TYR A 116 -4.16 8.52 5.01
CA TYR A 116 -4.06 8.88 6.41
C TYR A 116 -2.92 9.87 6.67
N ARG A 117 -3.09 10.70 7.70
CA ARG A 117 -2.04 11.54 8.27
C ARG A 117 -1.76 11.08 9.70
N ASP A 118 -0.49 10.81 10.02
CA ASP A 118 -0.08 10.43 11.38
C ASP A 118 -0.02 11.64 12.33
N ALA A 119 0.32 11.38 13.60
CA ALA A 119 0.38 12.42 14.64
C ALA A 119 1.53 13.42 14.40
N GLU A 120 2.57 12.99 13.71
CA GLU A 120 3.77 13.75 13.33
C GLU A 120 3.54 14.60 12.06
N GLY A 121 2.43 14.37 11.36
CA GLY A 121 2.06 15.09 10.16
C GLY A 121 2.60 14.48 8.86
N HIS A 122 3.01 13.23 8.84
CA HIS A 122 3.36 12.52 7.61
C HIS A 122 2.12 11.89 6.96
N LEU A 123 2.10 11.95 5.62
CA LEU A 123 1.08 11.33 4.80
C LEU A 123 1.45 9.87 4.51
N GLN A 124 0.52 8.98 4.79
CA GLN A 124 0.68 7.54 4.71
C GLN A 124 0.26 7.05 3.32
N VAL A 125 1.10 7.32 2.33
CA VAL A 125 0.77 7.14 0.89
C VAL A 125 0.55 5.67 0.53
N LEU A 126 1.32 4.78 1.15
CA LEU A 126 1.18 3.32 1.02
C LEU A 126 0.10 2.76 1.97
N CYS A 127 -0.80 3.61 2.44
CA CYS A 127 -2.05 3.25 3.09
C CYS A 127 -3.14 4.21 2.57
N GLY A 128 -3.37 4.16 1.25
CA GLY A 128 -4.18 5.15 0.53
C GLY A 128 -5.15 4.56 -0.49
N VAL A 129 -6.22 5.28 -0.77
CA VAL A 129 -7.19 4.98 -1.84
C VAL A 129 -7.17 6.10 -2.86
N TRP A 130 -7.03 5.75 -4.13
CA TRP A 130 -6.78 6.69 -5.23
C TRP A 130 -7.83 6.54 -6.32
N ARG A 131 -8.18 7.64 -7.01
CA ARG A 131 -8.85 7.51 -8.31
C ARG A 131 -7.85 6.88 -9.28
N THR A 132 -8.19 5.72 -9.83
CA THR A 132 -7.28 4.92 -10.67
C THR A 132 -6.71 5.74 -11.83
N LYS A 133 -7.56 6.51 -12.52
CA LYS A 133 -7.13 7.38 -13.64
C LYS A 133 -6.19 8.49 -13.21
N ALA A 134 -6.42 9.10 -12.04
CA ALA A 134 -5.57 10.19 -11.54
C ALA A 134 -4.20 9.67 -11.10
N LEU A 135 -4.17 8.52 -10.43
CA LEU A 135 -2.93 7.84 -10.06
C LEU A 135 -2.11 7.46 -11.30
N ARG A 136 -2.76 6.90 -12.34
CA ARG A 136 -2.09 6.57 -13.61
C ARG A 136 -1.47 7.82 -14.24
N ALA A 137 -2.27 8.88 -14.43
CA ALA A 137 -1.79 10.12 -15.02
C ALA A 137 -0.67 10.79 -14.22
N ALA A 138 -0.67 10.66 -12.89
CA ALA A 138 0.39 11.17 -12.04
C ALA A 138 1.71 10.41 -12.21
N LEU A 139 1.64 9.07 -12.31
CA LEU A 139 2.80 8.23 -12.62
C LEU A 139 3.35 8.52 -14.01
N ASP A 140 2.50 8.70 -15.01
CA ASP A 140 2.91 9.03 -16.38
C ASP A 140 3.65 10.38 -16.43
N ARG A 141 3.07 11.44 -15.84
CA ARG A 141 3.74 12.75 -15.73
C ARG A 141 5.10 12.65 -15.03
N LEU A 142 5.16 11.89 -13.94
CA LEU A 142 6.41 11.73 -13.19
C LEU A 142 7.46 10.96 -14.00
N ALA A 143 7.05 9.95 -14.76
CA ALA A 143 7.93 9.19 -15.64
C ALA A 143 8.51 10.08 -16.75
N GLU A 144 7.67 10.90 -17.38
CA GLU A 144 8.08 11.86 -18.41
C GLU A 144 9.09 12.88 -17.87
N GLU A 145 8.82 13.46 -16.69
CA GLU A 145 9.70 14.47 -16.08
C GLU A 145 11.07 13.92 -15.66
N ARG A 146 11.12 12.66 -15.20
CA ARG A 146 12.36 12.03 -14.71
C ARG A 146 13.08 11.18 -15.74
N GLY A 147 12.45 10.87 -16.88
CA GLY A 147 12.93 9.85 -17.81
C GLY A 147 12.80 8.41 -17.28
N GLY A 148 11.93 8.18 -16.29
CA GLY A 148 11.69 6.89 -15.66
C GLY A 148 11.23 6.97 -14.20
N LEU A 149 10.74 5.85 -13.67
CA LEU A 149 10.22 5.75 -12.29
C LEU A 149 11.18 5.05 -11.32
N ASP A 150 12.31 4.53 -11.82
CA ASP A 150 13.35 3.92 -10.98
C ASP A 150 13.88 4.92 -9.94
N GLY A 151 13.90 4.47 -8.69
CA GLY A 151 14.31 5.26 -7.53
C GLY A 151 13.47 6.52 -7.27
N ALA A 152 12.28 6.67 -7.89
CA ALA A 152 11.43 7.82 -7.65
C ALA A 152 10.93 7.80 -6.19
N PRO A 153 11.10 8.91 -5.44
CA PRO A 153 10.58 8.98 -4.08
C PRO A 153 9.06 9.13 -4.11
N VAL A 154 8.37 8.51 -3.15
CA VAL A 154 6.92 8.60 -2.99
C VAL A 154 6.44 10.05 -2.90
N ARG A 155 7.24 10.92 -2.29
CA ARG A 155 6.97 12.36 -2.23
C ARG A 155 6.77 13.00 -3.60
N SER A 156 7.56 12.61 -4.60
CA SER A 156 7.40 13.16 -5.96
C SER A 156 6.10 12.72 -6.61
N LEU A 157 5.56 11.55 -6.26
CA LEU A 157 4.22 11.14 -6.68
C LEU A 157 3.14 12.01 -6.02
N LEU A 158 3.26 12.27 -4.71
CA LEU A 158 2.32 13.14 -3.98
C LEU A 158 2.24 14.55 -4.56
N GLU A 159 3.36 15.10 -5.03
CA GLU A 159 3.42 16.41 -5.68
C GLU A 159 2.63 16.47 -7.01
N LYS A 160 2.20 15.32 -7.55
CA LYS A 160 1.42 15.21 -8.80
C LYS A 160 -0.07 14.98 -8.62
N VAL A 161 -0.56 14.88 -7.38
CA VAL A 161 -1.94 14.52 -7.06
C VAL A 161 -2.50 15.38 -5.93
N ARG A 162 -3.78 15.72 -6.00
CA ARG A 162 -4.51 16.39 -4.93
C ARG A 162 -5.07 15.34 -3.98
N VAL A 163 -4.58 15.34 -2.76
CA VAL A 163 -4.99 14.39 -1.72
C VAL A 163 -5.90 15.03 -0.69
N VAL A 164 -6.91 14.29 -0.23
CA VAL A 164 -7.59 14.57 1.03
C VAL A 164 -6.89 13.79 2.14
N GLU A 165 -6.71 14.47 3.26
CA GLU A 165 -6.02 13.93 4.43
C GLU A 165 -7.05 13.45 5.43
N VAL A 166 -6.89 12.23 5.89
CA VAL A 166 -7.83 11.56 6.78
C VAL A 166 -7.19 11.35 8.14
N SER A 167 -7.88 11.77 9.20
CA SER A 167 -7.50 11.43 10.57
C SER A 167 -8.19 10.14 11.00
N TRP A 168 -7.42 9.18 11.50
CA TRP A 168 -7.98 8.01 12.17
C TRP A 168 -8.26 8.30 13.64
N ARG A 169 -9.49 8.05 14.08
CA ARG A 169 -9.96 8.42 15.44
C ARG A 169 -10.41 7.22 16.27
N ARG A 170 -10.21 6.00 15.78
CA ARG A 170 -10.62 4.79 16.50
C ARG A 170 -9.51 4.40 17.50
N PRO A 171 -9.88 3.81 18.65
CA PRO A 171 -8.90 3.29 19.58
C PRO A 171 -8.13 2.12 18.94
N GLY A 172 -6.94 1.84 19.48
CA GLY A 172 -6.07 0.78 19.01
C GLY A 172 -4.94 1.28 18.11
N PRO A 173 -4.14 0.35 17.58
CA PRO A 173 -3.01 0.69 16.73
C PRO A 173 -3.46 1.34 15.42
N PRO A 174 -2.65 2.26 14.85
CA PRO A 174 -3.01 2.92 13.60
C PRO A 174 -2.99 1.93 12.42
N PRO A 175 -3.90 2.06 11.45
CA PRO A 175 -4.00 1.13 10.32
C PRO A 175 -2.82 1.22 9.33
N TRP A 176 -2.01 2.27 9.43
CA TRP A 176 -0.80 2.49 8.64
C TRP A 176 0.49 2.11 9.37
N PHE A 177 0.42 1.55 10.59
CA PHE A 177 1.62 1.04 11.26
C PHE A 177 2.25 -0.04 10.38
N ASP A 178 3.51 0.14 10.00
CA ASP A 178 4.29 -0.77 9.18
C ASP A 178 5.38 -1.47 10.01
N CYS A 179 5.61 -2.75 9.72
CA CYS A 179 6.65 -3.53 10.38
C CYS A 179 7.95 -3.58 9.57
N ASP A 180 8.81 -2.58 9.81
CA ASP A 180 10.04 -2.40 9.06
C ASP A 180 11.28 -3.02 9.72
N THR A 181 11.19 -3.23 11.03
CA THR A 181 12.25 -3.77 11.90
C THR A 181 11.72 -4.85 12.85
N ASP A 182 12.64 -5.60 13.46
CA ASP A 182 12.30 -6.59 14.49
C ASP A 182 11.63 -5.95 15.72
N ASP A 183 11.95 -4.68 16.01
CA ASP A 183 11.31 -3.91 17.10
C ASP A 183 9.86 -3.55 16.75
N ASP A 184 9.57 -3.21 15.48
CA ASP A 184 8.21 -2.95 15.02
C ASP A 184 7.36 -4.22 15.09
N LEU A 185 7.93 -5.37 14.71
CA LEU A 185 7.24 -6.66 14.81
C LEU A 185 6.92 -7.03 16.27
N ARG A 186 7.88 -6.80 17.18
CA ARG A 186 7.65 -7.03 18.62
C ARG A 186 6.56 -6.12 19.16
N THR A 187 6.59 -4.84 18.79
CA THR A 187 5.56 -3.86 19.16
C THR A 187 4.19 -4.30 18.63
N ALA A 188 4.13 -4.78 17.37
CA ALA A 188 2.89 -5.28 16.79
C ALA A 188 2.34 -6.51 17.53
N GLU A 189 3.21 -7.45 17.91
CA GLU A 189 2.81 -8.63 18.70
C GLU A 189 2.33 -8.25 20.11
N GLU A 190 2.88 -7.20 20.72
CA GLU A 190 2.42 -6.70 22.01
C GLU A 190 1.04 -6.04 21.91
N TRP A 191 0.79 -5.24 20.88
CA TRP A 191 -0.50 -4.58 20.65
C TRP A 191 -1.61 -5.52 20.18
N ALA A 192 -1.25 -6.67 19.60
CA ALA A 192 -2.22 -7.64 19.12
C ALA A 192 -2.75 -8.60 20.21
N ARG A 193 -2.22 -8.51 21.45
CA ARG A 193 -2.65 -9.27 22.63
C ARG A 193 -3.79 -8.58 23.37
#